data_AF-A0A5B9PAL2-F1
#
_entry.id   AF-A0A5B9PAL2-F1
#
_cell.length_a   1.000
_cell.length_b   1.000
_cell.length_c   1.000
_cell.angle_alpha   90.00
_cell.angle_beta   90.00
_cell.angle_gamma   90.00
#
_symmetry.space_group_name_H-M   'P 1'
#
loop_
_entity.id
_entity.type
_entity.pdbx_description
1 polymer ?
#
loop_
_entity_poly.entity_id
_entity_poly.type
_entity_poly.pdbx_seq_one_letter_code
_entity_poly.pdbx_strand_id
1 'polypeptide(L)'
;MTRHASILSMVLCVLAGFCAAQLGDLWGEQRDIAVLKAKRVMLLQERAGIYDELFARGAISAVDLAAPKIELIRVQIEYAKNNDDRRKLYDKWLKHHDALIRAAELLEKAPVAMSRSKSEQLKLKAERLRIEIERESLD
;
A
#
# COMPACT_ATOMS: atom_id res chain seq x y z
N MET A 1 23.29 53.58 -28.75
CA MET A 1 22.68 53.12 -27.47
C MET A 1 22.21 51.67 -27.61
N THR A 2 23.11 50.69 -27.69
CA THR A 2 22.76 49.29 -28.05
C THR A 2 23.35 48.20 -27.14
N ARG A 3 24.02 48.56 -26.04
CA ARG A 3 24.66 47.57 -25.14
C ARG A 3 23.72 46.92 -24.12
N HIS A 4 22.57 47.53 -23.80
CA HIS A 4 21.66 46.98 -22.77
C HIS A 4 20.76 45.83 -23.28
N ALA A 5 20.43 45.80 -24.58
CA ALA A 5 19.59 44.74 -25.16
C ALA A 5 20.29 43.37 -25.18
N SER A 6 21.62 43.34 -25.34
CA SER A 6 22.40 42.10 -25.39
C SER A 6 22.49 41.42 -24.02
N ILE A 7 22.57 42.19 -22.93
CA ILE A 7 22.72 41.65 -21.58
C ILE A 7 21.39 41.04 -21.11
N LEU A 8 20.27 41.70 -21.38
CA LEU A 8 18.93 41.18 -21.05
C LEU A 8 18.63 39.86 -21.77
N SER A 9 19.00 39.75 -23.06
CA SER A 9 18.81 38.52 -23.83
C SER A 9 19.67 37.36 -23.30
N MET A 10 20.92 37.64 -22.93
CA MET A 10 21.84 36.64 -22.38
C MET A 10 21.39 36.14 -20.99
N VAL A 11 20.90 37.05 -20.14
CA VAL A 11 20.34 36.70 -18.82
C VAL A 11 19.07 35.88 -18.95
N LEU A 12 18.20 36.19 -19.92
CA LEU A 12 16.99 35.40 -20.18
C LEU A 12 17.31 33.97 -20.64
N CYS A 13 18.29 33.79 -21.53
CA CYS A 13 18.71 32.47 -22.01
C CYS A 13 19.33 31.61 -20.88
N VAL A 14 20.11 32.21 -19.98
CA VAL A 14 20.70 31.50 -18.83
C VAL A 14 19.61 31.10 -17.84
N LEU A 15 18.66 31.98 -17.53
CA LEU A 15 17.52 31.65 -16.66
C LEU A 15 16.61 30.58 -17.28
N ALA A 16 16.34 30.64 -18.59
CA ALA A 16 15.56 29.63 -19.29
C ALA A 16 16.26 28.26 -19.30
N GLY A 17 17.58 28.23 -19.52
CA GLY A 17 18.38 27.00 -19.45
C GLY A 17 18.43 26.41 -18.04
N PHE A 18 18.56 27.25 -17.01
CA PHE A 18 18.57 26.81 -15.61
C PHE A 18 17.20 26.27 -15.18
N CYS A 19 16.10 26.93 -15.54
CA CYS A 19 14.75 26.43 -15.29
C CYS A 19 14.49 25.11 -16.02
N ALA A 20 14.96 24.95 -17.27
CA ALA A 20 14.79 23.71 -18.02
C ALA A 20 15.58 22.53 -17.41
N ALA A 21 16.79 22.77 -16.91
CA ALA A 21 17.59 21.76 -16.21
C ALA A 21 16.92 21.34 -14.88
N GLN A 22 16.47 22.33 -14.09
CA GLN A 22 15.83 22.08 -12.80
C GLN A 22 14.48 21.35 -12.94
N LEU A 23 13.73 21.65 -14.00
CA LEU A 23 12.54 20.88 -14.38
C LEU A 23 12.94 19.45 -14.80
N GLY A 24 13.97 19.29 -15.65
CA GLY A 24 14.45 17.98 -16.10
C GLY A 24 14.81 17.03 -14.95
N ASP A 25 15.48 17.53 -13.92
CA ASP A 25 15.83 16.76 -12.72
C ASP A 25 14.58 16.33 -11.92
N LEU A 26 13.59 17.21 -11.76
CA LEU A 26 12.31 16.91 -11.12
C LEU A 26 11.49 15.84 -11.88
N TRP A 27 11.49 15.90 -13.21
CA TRP A 27 10.83 14.89 -14.06
C TRP A 27 11.56 13.54 -14.00
N GLY A 28 12.90 13.56 -13.89
CA GLY A 28 13.73 12.37 -13.67
C GLY A 28 13.42 11.70 -12.34
N GLU A 29 13.45 12.45 -11.24
CA GLU A 29 13.16 11.95 -9.89
C GLU A 29 11.75 11.37 -9.77
N GLN A 30 10.74 12.03 -10.35
CA GLN A 30 9.37 11.50 -10.34
C GLN A 30 9.24 10.18 -11.10
N ARG A 31 9.96 10.03 -12.22
CA ARG A 31 9.99 8.79 -12.99
C ARG A 31 10.65 7.67 -12.18
N ASP A 32 11.75 7.96 -11.50
CA ASP A 32 12.46 7.00 -10.66
C ASP A 32 11.61 6.56 -9.46
N ILE A 33 10.91 7.49 -8.81
CA ILE A 33 9.94 7.18 -7.75
C ILE A 33 8.83 6.26 -8.28
N ALA A 34 8.29 6.53 -9.46
CA ALA A 34 7.25 5.68 -10.05
C ALA A 34 7.78 4.27 -10.35
N VAL A 35 9.00 4.14 -10.86
CA VAL A 35 9.66 2.84 -11.10
C VAL A 35 9.89 2.08 -9.80
N LEU A 36 10.36 2.76 -8.74
CA LEU A 36 10.56 2.14 -7.43
C LEU A 36 9.25 1.66 -6.79
N LYS A 37 8.18 2.46 -6.90
CA LYS A 37 6.83 2.07 -6.46
C LYS A 37 6.33 0.82 -7.18
N ALA A 38 6.51 0.76 -8.50
CA ALA A 38 6.15 -0.42 -9.30
C ALA A 38 6.97 -1.65 -8.91
N LYS A 39 8.29 -1.51 -8.74
CA LYS A 39 9.18 -2.59 -8.28
C LYS A 39 8.76 -3.12 -6.90
N ARG A 40 8.40 -2.23 -5.97
CA ARG A 40 7.91 -2.62 -4.64
C ARG A 40 6.65 -3.49 -4.75
N VAL A 41 5.68 -3.09 -5.58
CA VAL A 41 4.46 -3.88 -5.80
C VAL A 41 4.79 -5.25 -6.41
N MET A 42 5.69 -5.30 -7.40
CA MET A 42 6.11 -6.58 -8.01
C MET A 42 6.75 -7.53 -6.99
N LEU A 43 7.69 -7.04 -6.17
CA LEU A 43 8.34 -7.87 -5.14
C LEU A 43 7.34 -8.38 -4.10
N LEU A 44 6.36 -7.57 -3.71
CA LEU A 44 5.30 -7.99 -2.80
C LEU A 44 4.34 -9.00 -3.45
N GLN A 45 4.09 -8.90 -4.76
CA GLN A 45 3.31 -9.90 -5.50
C GLN A 45 4.03 -11.24 -5.55
N GLU A 46 5.33 -11.24 -5.87
CA GLU A 46 6.16 -12.45 -5.87
C GLU A 46 6.18 -13.10 -4.49
N ARG A 47 6.42 -12.30 -3.44
CA ARG A 47 6.35 -12.78 -2.05
C ARG A 47 4.98 -13.37 -1.72
N ALA A 48 3.88 -12.71 -2.08
CA ALA A 48 2.54 -13.25 -1.84
C ALA A 48 2.31 -14.57 -2.59
N GLY A 49 2.82 -14.69 -3.82
CA GLY A 49 2.76 -15.91 -4.63
C GLY A 49 3.51 -17.08 -3.98
N ILE A 50 4.70 -16.85 -3.41
CA ILE A 50 5.44 -17.87 -2.66
C ILE A 50 4.61 -18.40 -1.48
N TYR A 51 3.93 -17.52 -0.75
CA TYR A 51 3.09 -17.93 0.37
C TYR A 51 1.84 -18.68 -0.11
N ASP A 52 1.26 -18.30 -1.25
CA ASP A 52 0.17 -19.06 -1.87
C ASP A 52 0.59 -20.49 -2.20
N GLU A 53 1.80 -20.69 -2.74
CA GLU A 53 2.35 -22.01 -3.00
C GLU A 53 2.60 -22.81 -1.72
N LEU A 54 3.18 -22.18 -0.69
CA LEU A 54 3.43 -22.82 0.60
C LEU A 54 2.11 -23.24 1.26
N PHE A 55 1.06 -22.41 1.16
CA PHE A 55 -0.26 -22.74 1.68
C PHE A 55 -0.89 -23.89 0.90
N ALA A 56 -0.80 -23.90 -0.43
CA ALA A 56 -1.32 -24.98 -1.27
C ALA A 56 -0.64 -26.32 -0.97
N ARG A 57 0.63 -26.31 -0.58
CA ARG A 57 1.40 -27.48 -0.12
C ARG A 57 1.12 -27.87 1.34
N GLY A 58 0.28 -27.11 2.05
CA GLY A 58 -0.03 -27.33 3.46
C GLY A 58 1.13 -27.02 4.42
N ALA A 59 2.15 -26.30 3.97
CA ALA A 59 3.35 -25.98 4.76
C ALA A 59 3.15 -24.80 5.73
N ILE A 60 2.13 -23.97 5.50
CA ILE A 60 1.79 -22.81 6.34
C ILE A 60 0.28 -22.74 6.57
N SER A 61 -0.15 -21.98 7.58
CA SER A 61 -1.57 -21.78 7.87
C SER A 61 -2.19 -20.63 7.06
N ALA A 62 -3.52 -20.55 7.05
CA ALA A 62 -4.24 -19.44 6.42
C ALA A 62 -3.93 -18.09 7.10
N VAL A 63 -3.53 -18.10 8.38
CA VAL A 63 -3.12 -16.90 9.12
C VAL A 63 -1.78 -16.39 8.60
N ASP A 64 -0.84 -17.31 8.35
CA ASP A 64 0.48 -16.99 7.79
C ASP A 64 0.39 -16.43 6.37
N LEU A 65 -0.57 -16.94 5.58
CA LEU A 65 -0.85 -16.46 4.22
C LEU A 65 -1.41 -15.02 4.20
N ALA A 66 -2.10 -14.60 5.25
CA ALA A 66 -2.85 -13.35 5.23
C ALA A 66 -1.96 -12.11 5.34
N ALA A 67 -0.90 -12.16 6.14
CA ALA A 67 0.02 -11.05 6.35
C ALA A 67 0.65 -10.51 5.04
N PRO A 68 1.28 -11.32 4.17
CA PRO A 68 1.84 -10.82 2.92
C PRO A 68 0.78 -10.31 1.95
N LYS A 69 -0.42 -10.91 1.94
CA LYS A 69 -1.54 -10.44 1.10
C LYS A 69 -2.05 -9.07 1.55
N ILE A 70 -2.19 -8.87 2.85
CA ILE A 70 -2.60 -7.60 3.44
C ILE A 70 -1.57 -6.50 3.12
N GLU A 71 -0.28 -6.81 3.26
CA GLU A 71 0.80 -5.87 2.95
C GLU A 71 0.77 -5.45 1.48
N LEU A 72 0.63 -6.42 0.56
CA LEU A 72 0.50 -6.16 -0.86
C LEU A 72 -0.69 -5.23 -1.17
N ILE A 73 -1.88 -5.55 -0.64
CA ILE A 73 -3.08 -4.75 -0.91
C ILE A 73 -2.93 -3.34 -0.34
N ARG A 74 -2.35 -3.20 0.86
CA ARG A 74 -2.11 -1.88 1.47
C ARG A 74 -1.21 -1.00 0.60
N VAL A 75 -0.12 -1.56 0.06
CA VAL A 75 0.78 -0.83 -0.84
C VAL A 75 0.11 -0.51 -2.17
N GLN A 76 -0.75 -1.39 -2.69
CA GLN A 76 -1.55 -1.11 -3.88
C GLN A 76 -2.55 0.04 -3.64
N ILE A 77 -3.17 0.12 -2.46
CA ILE A 77 -4.04 1.24 -2.06
C ILE A 77 -3.24 2.54 -2.03
N GLU A 78 -2.05 2.53 -1.41
CA GLU A 78 -1.16 3.69 -1.30
C GLU A 78 -0.78 4.26 -2.68
N TYR A 79 -0.61 3.38 -3.67
CA TYR A 79 -0.19 3.76 -5.02
C TYR A 79 -1.33 3.86 -6.03
N ALA A 80 -2.58 3.63 -5.61
CA ALA A 80 -3.75 3.74 -6.47
C ALA A 80 -3.92 5.18 -6.97
N LYS A 81 -3.95 5.33 -8.30
CA LYS A 81 -4.04 6.63 -8.99
C LYS A 81 -5.45 7.20 -9.06
N ASN A 82 -6.47 6.35 -8.99
CA ASN A 82 -7.87 6.75 -9.05
C ASN A 82 -8.64 6.22 -7.82
N ASN A 83 -9.80 6.81 -7.56
CA ASN A 83 -10.63 6.46 -6.41
C ASN A 83 -11.34 5.12 -6.58
N ASP A 84 -11.68 4.73 -7.81
CA ASP A 84 -12.40 3.48 -8.08
C ASP A 84 -11.53 2.24 -7.80
N ASP A 85 -10.28 2.25 -8.25
CA ASP A 85 -9.31 1.18 -7.96
C ASP A 85 -8.98 1.19 -6.47
N ARG A 86 -8.85 2.37 -5.86
CA ARG A 86 -8.65 2.48 -4.42
C ARG A 86 -9.81 1.84 -3.64
N ARG A 87 -11.06 2.12 -4.00
CA ARG A 87 -12.26 1.52 -3.40
C ARG A 87 -12.27 -0.01 -3.54
N LYS A 88 -11.99 -0.53 -4.75
CA LYS A 88 -11.90 -1.98 -4.98
C LYS A 88 -10.81 -2.65 -4.13
N LEU A 89 -9.66 -1.99 -3.99
CA LEU A 89 -8.55 -2.50 -3.18
C LEU A 89 -8.88 -2.44 -1.68
N TYR A 90 -9.57 -1.39 -1.22
CA TYR A 90 -10.09 -1.31 0.15
C TYR A 90 -11.09 -2.44 0.45
N ASP A 91 -12.06 -2.69 -0.42
CA ASP A 91 -13.00 -3.82 -0.25
C ASP A 91 -12.25 -5.16 -0.15
N LYS A 92 -11.25 -5.38 -1.00
CA LYS A 92 -10.40 -6.58 -0.96
C LYS A 92 -9.62 -6.67 0.36
N TRP A 93 -9.09 -5.57 0.85
CA TRP A 93 -8.35 -5.50 2.11
C TRP A 93 -9.24 -5.83 3.33
N LEU A 94 -10.46 -5.27 3.36
CA LEU A 94 -11.46 -5.52 4.40
C LEU A 94 -11.90 -6.98 4.42
N LYS A 95 -12.09 -7.61 3.24
CA LYS A 95 -12.40 -9.05 3.14
C LYS A 95 -11.30 -9.94 3.75
N HIS A 96 -10.04 -9.61 3.51
CA HIS A 96 -8.92 -10.35 4.09
C HIS A 96 -8.83 -10.16 5.62
N HIS A 97 -9.09 -8.95 6.12
CA HIS A 97 -9.14 -8.71 7.57
C HIS A 97 -10.31 -9.44 8.25
N ASP A 98 -11.50 -9.43 7.65
CA ASP A 98 -12.65 -10.17 8.16
C ASP A 98 -12.38 -11.69 8.23
N ALA A 99 -11.68 -12.24 7.25
CA ALA A 99 -11.28 -13.64 7.26
C ALA A 99 -10.31 -13.94 8.41
N LEU A 100 -9.37 -13.03 8.68
CA LEU A 100 -8.45 -13.15 9.81
C LEU A 100 -9.15 -13.05 11.17
N ILE A 101 -10.06 -12.09 11.34
CA ILE A 101 -10.84 -11.95 12.57
C ILE A 101 -11.67 -13.22 12.80
N ARG A 102 -12.35 -13.72 11.77
CA ARG A 102 -13.11 -14.98 11.89
C ARG A 102 -12.23 -16.17 12.23
N ALA A 103 -11.06 -16.30 11.62
CA ALA A 103 -10.11 -17.35 11.97
C ALA A 103 -9.63 -17.23 13.43
N ALA A 104 -9.38 -16.00 13.90
CA ALA A 104 -8.99 -15.71 15.27
C ALA A 104 -10.10 -16.00 16.29
N GLU A 105 -11.36 -15.70 15.96
CA GLU A 105 -12.56 -16.00 16.77
C GLU A 105 -12.84 -17.52 16.83
N LEU A 106 -12.63 -18.25 15.72
CA LEU A 106 -12.79 -19.70 15.69
C LEU A 106 -11.73 -20.41 16.55
N LEU A 107 -10.49 -19.92 16.54
CA LEU A 107 -9.43 -20.41 17.43
C LEU A 107 -9.76 -20.17 18.91
N GLU A 108 -10.47 -19.09 19.23
CA GLU A 108 -10.94 -18.80 20.59
C GLU A 108 -12.07 -19.74 21.06
N LYS A 109 -12.91 -20.20 20.13
CA LYS A 109 -14.01 -21.14 20.40
C LYS A 109 -13.59 -22.62 20.40
N ALA A 110 -12.37 -22.93 19.96
CA ALA A 110 -11.86 -24.30 19.96
C ALA A 110 -11.63 -24.79 21.41
N PRO A 111 -11.95 -26.05 21.74
CA PRO A 111 -11.84 -26.59 23.10
C PRO A 111 -10.39 -26.68 23.64
N VAL A 112 -9.39 -26.36 22.82
CA VAL A 112 -7.96 -26.24 23.17
C VAL A 112 -7.51 -24.77 23.10
N ALA A 113 -8.40 -23.82 23.41
CA ALA A 113 -8.04 -22.42 23.43
C ALA A 113 -7.08 -22.16 24.61
N MET A 114 -5.80 -21.91 24.30
CA MET A 114 -4.96 -21.11 25.20
C MET A 114 -5.74 -19.83 25.50
N SER A 115 -6.10 -19.62 26.76
CA SER A 115 -6.91 -18.48 27.18
C SER A 115 -6.24 -17.18 26.72
N ARG A 116 -6.75 -16.58 25.65
CA ARG A 116 -6.29 -15.26 25.21
C ARG A 116 -6.53 -14.27 26.35
N SER A 117 -5.55 -13.42 26.62
CA SER A 117 -5.72 -12.43 27.68
C SER A 117 -6.85 -11.46 27.32
N LYS A 118 -7.53 -10.90 28.32
CA LYS A 118 -8.57 -9.88 28.15
C LYS A 118 -8.14 -8.71 27.24
N SER A 119 -6.84 -8.42 27.20
CA SER A 119 -6.23 -7.42 26.30
C SER A 119 -6.31 -7.81 24.83
N GLU A 120 -6.08 -9.08 24.49
CA GLU A 120 -6.16 -9.57 23.10
C GLU A 120 -7.60 -9.60 22.59
N GLN A 121 -8.55 -9.94 23.46
CA GLN A 121 -9.99 -9.88 23.14
C GLN A 121 -10.42 -8.43 22.85
N LEU A 122 -9.95 -7.46 23.64
CA LEU A 122 -10.23 -6.04 23.39
C LEU A 122 -9.60 -5.55 22.08
N LYS A 123 -8.40 -6.01 21.72
CA LYS A 123 -7.76 -5.70 20.43
C LYS A 123 -8.58 -6.21 19.25
N LEU A 124 -9.07 -7.45 19.31
CA LEU A 124 -9.92 -8.01 18.25
C LEU A 124 -11.24 -7.24 18.11
N LYS A 125 -11.87 -6.87 19.24
CA LYS A 125 -13.09 -6.07 19.23
C LYS A 125 -12.86 -4.67 18.65
N ALA A 126 -11.74 -4.04 19.00
CA ALA A 126 -11.36 -2.73 18.45
C ALA A 126 -11.08 -2.78 16.94
N GLU A 127 -10.39 -3.82 16.47
CA GLU A 127 -10.17 -4.02 15.03
C GLU A 127 -11.48 -4.25 14.27
N ARG A 128 -12.42 -5.00 14.84
CA ARG A 128 -13.74 -5.18 14.22
C ARG A 128 -14.50 -3.86 14.05
N LEU A 129 -14.55 -3.06 15.13
CA LEU A 129 -15.17 -1.73 15.10
C LEU A 129 -14.49 -0.81 14.09
N ARG A 130 -13.17 -0.86 13.98
CA ARG A 130 -12.42 -0.07 13.00
C ARG A 130 -12.81 -0.43 11.56
N ILE A 131 -12.89 -1.72 11.25
CA ILE A 131 -13.29 -2.22 9.92
C ILE A 131 -14.74 -1.82 9.61
N GLU A 132 -15.62 -1.85 10.60
CA GLU A 132 -17.03 -1.44 10.45
C GLU A 132 -17.13 0.06 10.12
N ILE A 133 -16.42 0.92 10.84
CA ILE A 133 -16.35 2.36 10.55
C ILE A 133 -15.74 2.62 9.16
N GLU A 134 -14.66 1.92 8.82
CA GLU A 134 -14.02 2.07 7.50
C GLU A 134 -14.95 1.63 6.36
N ARG A 135 -15.82 0.61 6.56
CA ARG A 135 -16.88 0.25 5.60
C ARG A 135 -17.92 1.32 5.43
N GLU A 136 -18.47 1.85 6.52
CA GLU A 136 -19.48 2.91 6.47
C GLU A 136 -18.94 4.18 5.77
N SER A 137 -17.63 4.43 5.83
CA SER A 137 -17.02 5.56 5.12
C SER A 137 -16.83 5.36 3.61
N LEU A 138 -17.01 4.14 3.10
CA LEU A 138 -16.85 3.82 1.68
C LEU A 138 -18.16 3.89 0.88
N ASP A 139 -19.31 3.78 1.57
CA ASP A 139 -20.66 3.98 1.04
C ASP A 139 -21.00 5.49 0.89
#